data_AF-A0A6P0U552-F1
#
_entry.id   AF-A0A6P0U552-F1
#
_cell.length_a   1.000
_cell.length_b   1.000
_cell.length_c   1.000
_cell.angle_alpha   90.00
_cell.angle_beta   90.00
_cell.angle_gamma   90.00
#
_symmetry.space_group_name_H-M   'P 1'
#
loop_
_entity.id
_entity.type
_entity.pdbx_description
1 polymer ?
#
loop_
_entity_poly.entity_id
_entity_poly.type
_entity_poly.pdbx_seq_one_letter_code
_entity_poly.pdbx_strand_id
1 'polypeptide(L)'
;WSALLREFATLIPSGVKIASIEQKEPKIVAPAASTAPKGDKKEQVAAPSKPTATISFSGTADSYGQVNDFLLLLQNSPFFQGEKTKLISATKKANPTRLELQESRSTLAPDIPELPQVVEYKIETNLSPLGASELLPQLKSQGAIGLVDRIEILTEKGVF
;
A
#
# COMPACT_ATOMS: atom_id res chain seq x y z
N TRP A 1 -1.86 8.57 -8.28
CA TRP A 1 -2.72 7.40 -8.07
C TRP A 1 -2.51 6.30 -9.11
N SER A 2 -2.49 6.57 -10.43
CA SER A 2 -2.42 5.51 -11.45
C SER A 2 -1.21 4.57 -11.32
N ALA A 3 0.00 5.11 -11.07
CA ALA A 3 1.19 4.30 -10.80
C ALA A 3 1.03 3.39 -9.58
N LEU A 4 0.52 3.94 -8.47
CA LEU A 4 0.31 3.19 -7.23
C LEU A 4 -0.71 2.08 -7.41
N LEU A 5 -1.82 2.33 -8.12
CA LEU A 5 -2.81 1.30 -8.43
C LEU A 5 -2.23 0.17 -9.29
N ARG A 6 -1.34 0.50 -10.23
CA ARG A 6 -0.63 -0.49 -11.05
C ARG A 6 0.38 -1.29 -10.24
N GLU A 7 1.11 -0.63 -9.36
CA GLU A 7 2.00 -1.28 -8.39
C GLU A 7 1.20 -2.26 -7.53
N PHE A 8 0.07 -1.84 -6.95
CA PHE A 8 -0.79 -2.75 -6.18
C PHE A 8 -1.28 -3.93 -7.00
N ALA A 9 -1.77 -3.70 -8.22
CA ALA A 9 -2.21 -4.78 -9.10
C ALA A 9 -1.09 -5.81 -9.39
N THR A 10 0.17 -5.38 -9.34
CA THR A 10 1.35 -6.24 -9.56
C THR A 10 1.78 -6.97 -8.28
N LEU A 11 1.65 -6.32 -7.12
CA LEU A 11 2.09 -6.86 -5.82
C LEU A 11 1.05 -7.74 -5.14
N ILE A 12 -0.23 -7.68 -5.51
CA ILE A 12 -1.30 -8.49 -4.89
C ILE A 12 -1.12 -9.97 -5.28
N PRO A 13 -0.82 -10.87 -4.33
CA PRO A 13 -0.75 -12.31 -4.61
C PRO A 13 -2.13 -12.88 -4.98
N SER A 14 -2.12 -14.03 -5.65
CA SER A 14 -3.34 -14.82 -5.84
C SER A 14 -3.99 -15.13 -4.49
N GLY A 15 -5.30 -14.88 -4.38
CA GLY A 15 -6.07 -15.13 -3.15
C GLY A 15 -6.16 -13.93 -2.20
N VAL A 16 -5.42 -12.85 -2.46
CA VAL A 16 -5.54 -11.59 -1.71
C VAL A 16 -6.49 -10.64 -2.42
N LYS A 17 -7.42 -10.05 -1.68
CA LYS A 17 -8.41 -9.08 -2.16
C LYS A 17 -8.34 -7.83 -1.30
N ILE A 18 -8.10 -6.69 -1.92
CA ILE A 18 -8.19 -5.38 -1.26
C ILE A 18 -9.63 -4.90 -1.31
N ALA A 19 -10.18 -4.55 -0.15
CA ALA A 19 -11.52 -3.98 0.00
C ALA A 19 -11.50 -2.44 0.12
N SER A 20 -10.50 -1.89 0.83
CA SER A 20 -10.36 -0.44 1.00
C SER A 20 -8.89 -0.01 1.00
N ILE A 21 -8.66 1.20 0.48
CA ILE A 21 -7.38 1.90 0.51
C ILE A 21 -7.64 3.31 1.02
N GLU A 22 -6.96 3.68 2.11
CA GLU A 22 -7.07 5.00 2.72
C GLU A 22 -5.70 5.68 2.73
N GLN A 23 -5.64 6.93 2.29
CA GLN A 23 -4.44 7.78 2.40
C GLN A 23 -4.67 8.86 3.45
N LYS A 24 -3.74 8.97 4.40
CA LYS A 24 -3.66 10.05 5.36
C LYS A 24 -2.44 10.91 5.07
N GLU A 25 -2.67 12.18 4.79
CA GLU A 25 -1.57 13.13 4.58
C GLU A 25 -0.75 13.31 5.87
N PRO A 26 0.57 13.54 5.73
CA PRO A 26 1.40 13.81 6.88
C PRO A 26 0.97 15.12 7.53
N LYS A 27 0.84 15.13 8.86
CA LYS A 27 0.61 16.36 9.61
C LYS A 27 1.90 17.20 9.54
N ILE A 28 1.90 18.24 8.72
CA ILE A 28 2.98 19.23 8.69
C ILE A 28 2.95 20.00 10.01
N VAL A 29 3.79 19.61 10.96
CA VAL A 29 4.09 20.44 12.13
C VAL A 29 5.05 21.53 11.65
N ALA A 30 4.62 22.79 11.71
CA ALA A 30 5.49 23.93 11.44
C ALA A 30 6.74 23.85 12.32
N PRO A 31 7.94 24.24 11.84
CA PRO A 31 9.14 24.20 12.65
C PRO A 31 8.96 25.15 13.83
N ALA A 32 8.91 24.61 15.04
CA ALA A 32 9.09 25.41 16.25
C ALA A 32 10.51 25.99 16.19
N ALA A 33 10.60 27.32 16.25
CA ALA A 33 11.87 28.03 16.34
C ALA A 33 12.73 27.43 17.46
N SER A 34 13.96 27.02 17.11
CA SER A 34 14.95 26.51 18.05
C SER A 34 15.26 27.53 19.14
N THR A 35 14.95 27.21 20.38
CA THR A 35 15.72 27.70 21.53
C THR A 35 16.70 26.60 21.95
N ALA A 36 17.97 26.79 21.60
CA ALA A 36 19.06 25.97 22.10
C ALA A 36 19.20 26.12 23.63
N PRO A 37 19.70 25.09 24.33
CA PRO A 37 21.07 25.23 24.84
C PRO A 37 21.99 24.02 24.56
N LYS A 38 23.27 24.35 24.40
CA LYS A 38 24.47 23.49 24.27
C LYS A 38 24.47 22.27 25.21
N GLY A 39 24.87 21.12 24.65
CA GLY A 39 25.34 19.95 25.41
C GLY A 39 25.89 18.88 24.46
N ASP A 40 27.21 18.65 24.52
CA ASP A 40 27.96 17.70 23.71
C ASP A 40 27.47 16.24 23.86
N LYS A 41 26.95 15.67 22.77
CA LYS A 41 27.01 14.23 22.50
C LYS A 41 26.91 13.99 20.99
N LYS A 42 27.96 13.38 20.42
CA LYS A 42 27.94 12.79 19.07
C LYS A 42 26.99 11.60 19.10
N GLU A 43 25.72 11.84 18.81
CA GLU A 43 24.75 10.81 18.46
C GLU A 43 24.50 10.90 16.95
N GLN A 44 24.66 9.77 16.26
CA GLN A 44 24.56 9.61 14.83
C GLN A 44 23.25 10.23 14.31
N VAL A 45 23.39 11.32 13.54
CA VAL A 45 22.26 12.05 12.98
C VAL A 45 21.62 11.18 11.89
N ALA A 46 20.61 10.41 12.26
CA ALA A 46 19.66 9.89 11.28
C ALA A 46 19.01 11.12 10.61
N ALA A 47 19.22 11.25 9.29
CA ALA A 47 18.68 12.36 8.51
C ALA A 47 17.16 12.48 8.75
N PRO A 48 16.60 13.71 8.83
CA PRO A 48 15.17 13.90 9.04
C PRO A 48 14.41 13.24 7.88
N SER A 49 13.72 12.13 8.16
CA SER A 49 12.87 11.48 7.16
C SER A 49 11.78 12.47 6.75
N LYS A 50 11.76 12.89 5.49
CA LYS A 50 10.71 13.75 4.94
C LYS A 50 9.35 13.14 5.32
N PRO A 51 8.41 13.93 5.86
CA PRO A 51 7.11 13.40 6.25
C PRO A 51 6.35 12.99 4.99
N THR A 52 6.02 11.71 4.86
CA THR A 52 5.29 11.15 3.71
C THR A 52 3.91 10.68 4.12
N ALA A 53 2.99 10.64 3.16
CA ALA A 53 1.64 10.16 3.39
C ALA A 53 1.63 8.70 3.86
N THR A 54 0.73 8.41 4.81
CA THR A 54 0.49 7.06 5.32
C THR A 54 -0.65 6.44 4.53
N ILE A 55 -0.48 5.20 4.08
CA ILE A 55 -1.49 4.42 3.37
C ILE A 55 -1.92 3.26 4.26
N SER A 56 -3.23 3.06 4.40
CA SER A 56 -3.82 1.91 5.09
C SER A 56 -4.61 1.06 4.10
N PHE A 57 -4.45 -0.24 4.18
CA PHE A 57 -5.13 -1.24 3.36
C PHE A 57 -5.97 -2.13 4.25
N SER A 58 -7.19 -2.45 3.82
CA SER A 58 -7.96 -3.54 4.42
C SER A 58 -8.54 -4.45 3.35
N GLY A 59 -8.70 -5.72 3.69
CA GLY A 59 -9.07 -6.73 2.72
C GLY A 59 -9.24 -8.12 3.31
N THR A 60 -9.32 -9.11 2.42
CA THR A 60 -9.40 -10.54 2.78
C THR A 60 -8.37 -11.34 1.99
N ALA A 61 -7.84 -12.38 2.60
CA ALA A 61 -6.93 -13.34 1.97
C ALA A 61 -7.40 -14.77 2.27
N ASP A 62 -7.03 -15.75 1.44
CA ASP A 62 -7.40 -17.15 1.68
C ASP A 62 -6.62 -17.75 2.86
N SER A 63 -5.43 -17.23 3.17
CA SER A 63 -4.60 -17.73 4.27
C SER A 63 -3.69 -16.64 4.88
N TYR A 64 -3.18 -16.92 6.09
CA TYR A 64 -2.17 -16.08 6.73
C TYR A 64 -0.85 -16.03 5.94
N GLY A 65 -0.50 -17.10 5.20
CA GLY A 65 0.68 -17.13 4.34
C GLY A 65 0.59 -16.07 3.25
N GLN A 66 -0.56 -15.97 2.58
CA GLN A 66 -0.77 -14.93 1.55
C GLN A 66 -0.73 -13.51 2.12
N VAL A 67 -1.22 -13.29 3.34
CA VAL A 67 -1.08 -11.98 4.02
C VAL A 67 0.39 -11.64 4.28
N ASN A 68 1.17 -12.63 4.70
CA ASN A 68 2.61 -12.46 4.91
C ASN A 68 3.35 -12.17 3.59
N ASP A 69 3.06 -12.92 2.54
CA ASP A 69 3.68 -12.70 1.23
C ASP A 69 3.34 -11.30 0.70
N PHE A 70 2.09 -10.87 0.84
CA PHE A 70 1.67 -9.53 0.47
C PHE A 70 2.41 -8.45 1.28
N LEU A 71 2.57 -8.66 2.60
CA LEU A 71 3.33 -7.74 3.45
C LEU A 71 4.80 -7.62 2.99
N LEU A 72 5.45 -8.74 2.67
CA LEU A 72 6.83 -8.78 2.17
C LEU A 72 6.96 -8.09 0.80
N LEU A 73 6.00 -8.30 -0.09
CA LEU A 73 5.97 -7.64 -1.40
C LEU A 73 5.84 -6.12 -1.26
N LEU A 74 4.97 -5.65 -0.36
CA LEU A 74 4.86 -4.22 -0.04
C LEU A 74 6.16 -3.67 0.55
N GLN A 75 6.83 -4.43 1.43
CA GLN A 75 8.09 -4.01 2.03
C GLN A 75 9.23 -3.85 1.02
N ASN A 76 9.24 -4.66 -0.04
CA ASN A 76 10.25 -4.63 -1.09
C ASN A 76 9.93 -3.65 -2.22
N SER A 77 8.76 -3.00 -2.20
CA SER A 77 8.37 -2.07 -3.24
C SER A 77 9.12 -0.73 -3.11
N PRO A 78 9.64 -0.17 -4.21
CA PRO A 78 10.28 1.15 -4.21
C PRO A 78 9.29 2.30 -3.96
N PHE A 79 7.97 2.05 -4.08
CA PHE A 79 6.93 3.04 -3.82
C PHE A 79 6.59 3.20 -2.33
N PHE A 80 7.00 2.27 -1.49
CA PHE A 80 6.66 2.23 -0.06
C PHE A 80 7.91 2.20 0.82
N GLN A 81 7.77 2.62 2.07
CA GLN A 81 8.80 2.49 3.08
C GLN A 81 8.67 1.14 3.77
N GLY A 82 9.54 0.19 3.42
CA GLY A 82 9.54 -1.14 4.03
C GLY A 82 9.61 -1.12 5.56
N GLU A 83 10.48 -0.28 6.13
CA GLU A 83 10.62 -0.13 7.59
C GLU A 83 9.36 0.37 8.30
N LYS A 84 8.46 1.07 7.59
CA LYS A 84 7.18 1.57 8.13
C LYS A 84 5.99 0.73 7.69
N THR A 85 6.23 -0.36 6.95
CA THR A 85 5.18 -1.28 6.50
C THR A 85 4.95 -2.35 7.54
N LYS A 86 3.75 -2.36 8.13
CA LYS A 86 3.38 -3.24 9.24
C LYS A 86 1.97 -3.79 9.09
N LEU A 87 1.79 -5.02 9.58
CA LEU A 87 0.48 -5.64 9.74
C LEU A 87 -0.17 -5.11 11.02
N ILE A 88 -1.34 -4.49 10.91
CA ILE A 88 -2.12 -3.99 12.04
C ILE A 88 -2.97 -5.10 12.67
N SER A 89 -3.63 -5.89 11.83
CA SER A 89 -4.48 -7.01 12.28
C SER A 89 -4.62 -8.07 11.19
N ALA A 90 -4.78 -9.33 11.60
CA ALA A 90 -5.13 -10.44 10.72
C ALA A 90 -5.98 -11.48 11.49
N THR A 91 -7.24 -11.66 11.09
CA THR A 91 -8.19 -12.51 11.81
C THR A 91 -8.99 -13.38 10.84
N LYS A 92 -9.07 -14.68 11.13
CA LYS A 92 -9.86 -15.63 10.35
C LYS A 92 -11.36 -15.43 10.63
N LYS A 93 -12.15 -15.29 9.58
CA LYS A 93 -13.61 -15.06 9.61
C LYS A 93 -14.30 -15.92 8.55
N ALA A 94 -15.60 -16.11 8.71
CA ALA A 94 -16.43 -16.71 7.67
C ALA A 94 -16.37 -15.87 6.39
N ASN A 95 -16.41 -16.53 5.23
CA ASN A 95 -16.35 -15.85 3.95
C ASN A 95 -17.67 -15.13 3.66
N PRO A 96 -17.68 -13.81 3.47
CA PRO A 96 -18.91 -13.05 3.25
C PRO A 96 -19.47 -13.21 1.82
N THR A 97 -18.80 -13.96 0.93
CA THR A 97 -19.22 -14.14 -0.45
C THR A 97 -20.53 -14.92 -0.51
N ARG A 98 -21.53 -14.38 -1.23
CA ARG A 98 -22.80 -15.04 -1.46
C ARG A 98 -22.75 -15.85 -2.75
N LEU A 99 -23.16 -17.12 -2.69
CA LEU A 99 -23.31 -17.96 -3.86
C LEU A 99 -24.72 -17.78 -4.45
N GLU A 100 -24.78 -17.42 -5.73
CA GLU A 100 -26.01 -17.37 -6.51
C GLU A 100 -26.04 -18.61 -7.42
N LEU A 101 -27.03 -19.48 -7.24
CA LEU A 101 -27.21 -20.65 -8.09
C LEU A 101 -28.05 -20.24 -9.30
N GLN A 102 -27.53 -20.49 -10.49
CA GLN A 102 -28.31 -20.34 -11.70
C GLN A 102 -29.48 -21.34 -11.65
N GLU A 103 -30.70 -20.87 -11.91
CA GLU A 103 -31.91 -21.71 -11.77
C GLU A 103 -31.82 -22.96 -12.65
N SER A 104 -31.47 -24.08 -12.03
CA SER A 104 -31.59 -25.39 -12.64
C SER A 104 -33.04 -25.87 -12.50
N ARG A 105 -33.60 -26.50 -13.53
CA ARG A 105 -34.93 -27.16 -13.58
C ARG A 105 -35.10 -28.33 -12.58
N SER A 106 -34.32 -28.38 -11.51
CA SER A 106 -34.29 -29.46 -10.53
C SER A 106 -35.28 -29.19 -9.40
N THR A 107 -36.07 -30.19 -9.03
CA THR A 107 -37.10 -30.13 -7.97
C THR A 107 -36.55 -30.39 -6.57
N LEU A 108 -35.23 -30.52 -6.43
CA LEU A 108 -34.53 -30.71 -5.15
C LEU A 108 -34.11 -29.35 -4.62
N ALA A 109 -34.35 -29.08 -3.33
CA ALA A 109 -33.85 -27.88 -2.68
C ALA A 109 -32.32 -27.81 -2.87
N PRO A 110 -31.79 -26.70 -3.39
CA PRO A 110 -30.36 -26.60 -3.61
C PRO A 110 -29.62 -26.57 -2.27
N ASP A 111 -28.74 -27.54 -2.05
CA ASP A 111 -27.78 -27.49 -0.95
C ASP A 111 -26.66 -26.50 -1.34
N ILE A 112 -26.60 -25.36 -0.67
CA ILE A 112 -25.59 -24.33 -0.94
C ILE A 112 -24.34 -24.67 -0.13
N PRO A 113 -23.19 -24.97 -0.78
CA PRO A 113 -21.98 -25.32 -0.04
C PRO A 113 -21.50 -24.17 0.85
N GLU A 114 -21.04 -24.49 2.06
CA GLU A 114 -20.35 -23.51 2.91
C GLU A 114 -18.99 -23.16 2.32
N LEU A 115 -18.69 -21.85 2.26
CA LEU A 115 -17.43 -21.37 1.74
C LEU A 115 -16.30 -21.48 2.78
N PRO A 116 -15.06 -21.74 2.34
CA PRO A 116 -13.91 -21.76 3.23
C PRO A 116 -13.73 -20.39 3.89
N GLN A 117 -13.41 -20.39 5.17
CA GLN A 117 -13.09 -19.19 5.94
C GLN A 117 -11.92 -18.42 5.32
N VAL A 118 -11.97 -17.09 5.40
CA VAL A 118 -10.95 -16.16 4.89
C VAL A 118 -10.29 -15.41 6.05
N VAL A 119 -9.10 -14.86 5.81
CA VAL A 119 -8.38 -14.01 6.76
C VAL A 119 -8.63 -12.55 6.41
N GLU A 120 -9.34 -11.82 7.26
CA GLU A 120 -9.50 -10.38 7.18
C GLU A 120 -8.22 -9.72 7.69
N TYR A 121 -7.63 -8.82 6.91
CA TYR A 121 -6.37 -8.16 7.26
C TYR A 121 -6.47 -6.64 7.19
N LYS A 122 -5.58 -5.98 7.95
CA LYS A 122 -5.30 -4.55 7.84
C LYS A 122 -3.80 -4.31 7.86
N ILE A 123 -3.27 -3.61 6.85
CA ILE A 123 -1.84 -3.27 6.72
C ILE A 123 -1.71 -1.75 6.66
N GLU A 124 -0.67 -1.21 7.27
CA GLU A 124 -0.32 0.21 7.21
C GLU A 124 1.10 0.35 6.65
N THR A 125 1.32 1.34 5.78
CA THR A 125 2.63 1.70 5.23
C THR A 125 2.74 3.21 5.01
N ASN A 126 3.94 3.68 4.69
CA ASN A 126 4.19 5.05 4.26
C ASN A 126 4.67 5.06 2.80
N LEU A 127 4.31 6.09 2.04
CA LEU A 127 4.89 6.33 0.72
C LEU A 127 6.40 6.56 0.84
N SER A 128 7.14 6.14 -0.17
CA SER A 128 8.58 6.38 -0.29
C SER A 128 8.91 7.87 -0.17
N PRO A 129 10.00 8.25 0.52
CA PRO A 129 10.45 9.64 0.59
C PRO A 129 11.15 10.10 -0.70
N LEU A 130 11.39 9.18 -1.63
CA LEU A 130 11.96 9.46 -2.94
C LEU A 130 11.03 10.38 -3.74
N GLY A 131 11.62 11.36 -4.39
CA GLY A 131 10.91 12.24 -5.31
C GLY A 131 10.42 11.49 -6.55
N ALA A 132 9.39 12.03 -7.21
CA ALA A 132 8.86 11.42 -8.43
C ALA A 132 9.93 11.27 -9.53
N SER A 133 10.90 12.18 -9.60
CA SER A 133 12.04 12.13 -10.52
C SER A 133 12.97 10.94 -10.25
N GLU A 134 13.18 10.59 -8.97
CA GLU A 134 13.99 9.44 -8.57
C GLU A 134 13.27 8.11 -8.86
N LEU A 135 11.94 8.14 -8.92
CA LEU A 135 11.10 7.00 -9.27
C LEU A 135 10.73 6.93 -10.75
N LEU A 136 11.33 7.75 -11.63
CA LEU A 136 11.00 7.78 -13.06
C LEU A 136 11.06 6.39 -13.74
N PRO A 137 12.09 5.56 -13.52
CA PRO A 137 12.14 4.22 -14.11
C PRO A 137 10.94 3.37 -13.70
N GLN A 138 10.54 3.42 -12.43
CA GLN A 138 9.41 2.69 -11.88
C GLN A 138 8.07 3.26 -12.36
N LEU A 139 7.96 4.59 -12.48
CA LEU A 139 6.77 5.24 -13.03
C LEU A 139 6.54 4.87 -14.49
N LYS A 140 7.63 4.75 -15.28
CA LYS A 140 7.59 4.24 -16.66
C LYS A 140 7.13 2.78 -16.70
N SER A 141 7.72 1.91 -15.89
CA SER A 141 7.34 0.49 -15.86
C SER A 141 5.90 0.26 -15.38
N GLN A 142 5.41 1.09 -14.46
CA GLN A 142 4.02 1.07 -13.99
C GLN A 142 3.02 1.78 -14.92
N GLY A 143 3.46 2.22 -16.11
CA GLY A 143 2.59 2.80 -17.13
C GLY A 143 2.00 4.16 -16.76
N ALA A 144 2.66 4.93 -15.89
CA ALA A 144 2.24 6.27 -15.52
C ALA A 144 2.70 7.32 -16.55
N ILE A 145 2.40 7.08 -17.82
CA ILE A 145 2.90 7.80 -19.00
C ILE A 145 2.70 9.32 -18.84
N GLY A 146 1.49 9.78 -18.53
CA GLY A 146 1.22 11.22 -18.38
C GLY A 146 1.93 11.90 -17.20
N LEU A 147 2.28 11.17 -16.13
CA LEU A 147 3.08 11.72 -15.03
C LEU A 147 4.56 11.82 -15.44
N VAL A 148 5.06 10.79 -16.12
CA VAL A 148 6.41 10.76 -16.68
C VAL A 148 6.60 11.92 -17.64
N ASP A 149 5.71 12.08 -18.63
CA ASP A 149 5.77 13.16 -19.61
C ASP A 149 5.80 14.53 -18.94
N ARG A 150 4.96 14.74 -17.90
CA ARG A 150 4.94 16.00 -17.16
C ARG A 150 6.25 16.24 -16.42
N ILE A 151 6.84 15.22 -15.80
CA ILE A 151 8.13 15.35 -15.10
C ILE A 151 9.25 15.65 -16.09
N GLU A 152 9.29 14.97 -17.24
CA GLU A 152 10.27 15.22 -18.30
C GLU A 152 10.15 16.66 -18.83
N ILE A 153 8.94 17.12 -19.15
CA ILE A 153 8.69 18.52 -19.57
C ILE A 153 9.13 19.52 -18.50
N LEU A 154 8.87 19.24 -17.22
CA LEU A 154 9.28 20.14 -16.12
C LEU A 154 10.81 20.16 -15.94
N THR A 155 11.47 19.02 -16.17
CA THR A 155 12.92 18.89 -16.12
C THR A 155 13.58 19.63 -17.28
N GLU A 156 13.06 19.48 -18.51
CA GLU A 156 13.51 20.23 -19.70
C GLU A 156 13.35 21.74 -19.53
N LYS A 157 12.28 22.18 -18.84
CA LYS A 157 12.04 23.58 -18.52
C LYS A 157 12.86 24.10 -17.34
N GLY A 158 13.65 23.25 -16.68
CA GLY A 158 14.50 23.62 -15.53
C GLY A 158 13.71 24.00 -14.27
N VAL A 159 12.48 23.51 -14.11
CA VAL A 159 11.58 23.85 -12.99
C VAL A 159 11.63 22.80 -11.87
N PHE A 160 12.55 21.84 -11.93
CA PHE A 160 12.66 20.69 -11.04
C PHE A 160 14.07 20.50 -10.50
#